data_AF-A0AAE4IRF4-F1
#
_entry.id   AF-A0AAE4IRF4-F1
#
_cell.length_a   1.000
_cell.length_b   1.000
_cell.length_c   1.000
_cell.angle_alpha   90.00
_cell.angle_beta   90.00
_cell.angle_gamma   90.00
#
_symmetry.space_group_name_H-M   'P 1'
#
loop_
_entity.id
_entity.type
_entity.pdbx_description
1 polymer ?
#
loop_
_entity_poly.entity_id
_entity_poly.type
_entity_poly.pdbx_seq_one_letter_code
_entity_poly.pdbx_strand_id
1 'polypeptide(L)'
;MNTLKTIASLFSSIFLLTAGLVAQPYEQTLTNSSEWTLKTDNLPGTKTDTLFVSGDTTINSTNYKIVELKNSDLNQYFLNEDTSTGKIEYFSTSDTSVRTSIDLSLTVGDTHQFSSPNYGDTIAIVDSVYTFNNRKHIRFNFELYYAGNEKLEFIEGIGSN
;
A
#
# COMPACT_ATOMS: atom_id res chain seq x y z
N MET A 1 8.48 -48.49 -60.56
CA MET A 1 9.48 -48.32 -59.48
C MET A 1 9.34 -46.92 -58.91
N ASN A 2 9.07 -46.85 -57.60
CA ASN A 2 9.38 -45.76 -56.64
C ASN A 2 8.75 -44.37 -56.88
N THR A 3 7.63 -44.00 -56.25
CA THR A 3 7.33 -43.69 -54.81
C THR A 3 7.48 -42.20 -54.43
N LEU A 4 6.61 -41.77 -53.49
CA LEU A 4 6.61 -40.52 -52.68
C LEU A 4 6.15 -39.21 -53.35
N LYS A 5 5.40 -38.31 -52.70
CA LYS A 5 4.67 -38.29 -51.42
C LYS A 5 3.78 -37.04 -51.42
N THR A 6 2.58 -37.17 -50.90
CA THR A 6 1.67 -36.09 -50.52
C THR A 6 2.38 -35.10 -49.58
N ILE A 7 2.42 -33.81 -49.92
CA ILE A 7 2.75 -32.75 -48.96
C ILE A 7 1.48 -31.94 -48.73
N ALA A 8 0.74 -32.37 -47.71
CA ALA A 8 -0.27 -31.54 -47.07
C ALA A 8 0.46 -30.39 -46.37
N SER A 9 0.31 -29.18 -46.87
CA SER A 9 0.76 -27.97 -46.18
C SER A 9 -0.22 -27.68 -45.03
N LEU A 10 0.06 -28.25 -43.85
CA LEU A 10 -0.53 -27.77 -42.60
C LEU A 10 0.02 -26.37 -42.31
N PHE A 11 -0.73 -25.33 -42.67
CA PHE A 11 -0.63 -24.05 -41.99
C PHE A 11 -1.18 -24.26 -40.56
N SER A 12 -0.30 -24.66 -39.64
CA SER A 12 -0.62 -24.65 -38.23
C SER A 12 -0.42 -23.22 -37.73
N SER A 13 -1.52 -22.48 -37.70
CA SER A 13 -1.62 -21.17 -37.07
C SER A 13 -1.28 -21.32 -35.59
N ILE A 14 -0.05 -20.99 -35.21
CA ILE A 14 0.29 -20.72 -33.82
C ILE A 14 -0.41 -19.39 -33.47
N PHE A 15 -1.68 -19.48 -33.11
CA PHE A 15 -2.36 -18.42 -32.38
C PHE A 15 -1.79 -18.51 -30.97
N LEU A 16 -0.72 -17.77 -30.73
CA LEU A 16 -0.24 -17.48 -29.39
C LEU A 16 -1.44 -16.94 -28.61
N LEU A 17 -1.92 -17.73 -27.66
CA LEU A 17 -2.79 -17.30 -26.58
C LEU A 17 -2.01 -16.29 -25.73
N THR A 18 -1.85 -15.07 -26.25
CA THR A 18 -1.67 -13.89 -25.41
C THR A 18 -3.05 -13.55 -24.87
N ALA A 19 -3.66 -14.45 -24.09
CA ALA A 19 -4.61 -14.01 -23.10
C ALA A 19 -3.79 -13.07 -22.21
N GLY A 20 -4.02 -11.77 -22.38
CA GLY A 20 -3.23 -10.73 -21.75
C GLY A 20 -3.06 -11.07 -20.28
N LEU A 21 -1.82 -11.10 -19.81
CA LEU A 21 -1.53 -10.83 -18.42
C LEU A 21 -1.99 -9.39 -18.20
N VAL A 22 -3.29 -9.21 -17.97
CA VAL A 22 -3.83 -7.93 -17.57
C VAL A 22 -3.30 -7.79 -16.15
N ALA A 23 -2.25 -6.97 -16.00
CA ALA A 23 -1.88 -6.49 -14.68
C ALA A 23 -3.15 -5.90 -14.07
N GLN A 24 -3.52 -6.40 -12.90
CA GLN A 24 -4.67 -5.89 -12.18
C GLN A 24 -4.51 -4.37 -12.03
N PRO A 25 -5.57 -3.57 -12.27
CA PRO A 25 -5.51 -2.15 -12.00
C PRO A 25 -5.26 -1.93 -10.51
N TYR A 26 -4.37 -0.99 -10.22
CA TYR A 26 -4.07 -0.57 -8.85
C TYR A 26 -5.35 -0.25 -8.07
N GLU A 27 -5.48 -0.79 -6.87
CA GLU A 27 -6.58 -0.45 -5.97
C GLU A 27 -6.21 0.74 -5.08
N GLN A 28 -6.95 1.83 -5.25
CA GLN A 28 -6.75 3.08 -4.52
C GLN A 28 -7.05 2.92 -3.02
N THR A 29 -6.16 3.45 -2.19
CA THR A 29 -6.23 3.36 -0.72
C THR A 29 -6.95 4.57 -0.10
N LEU A 30 -6.67 5.78 -0.58
CA LEU A 30 -7.22 7.04 -0.06
C LEU A 30 -8.44 7.51 -0.86
N THR A 31 -9.62 7.08 -0.43
CA THR A 31 -10.92 7.49 -0.96
C THR A 31 -11.69 8.31 0.08
N ASN A 32 -12.75 9.01 -0.33
CA ASN A 32 -13.61 9.76 0.59
C ASN A 32 -14.42 8.86 1.55
N SER A 33 -14.39 7.55 1.35
CA SER A 33 -15.01 6.55 2.23
C SER A 33 -13.99 5.75 3.04
N SER A 34 -12.70 6.05 2.92
CA SER A 34 -11.66 5.27 3.60
C SER A 34 -11.69 5.51 5.11
N GLU A 35 -11.67 4.41 5.86
CA GLU A 35 -11.58 4.40 7.32
C GLU A 35 -10.67 3.26 7.79
N TRP A 36 -9.95 3.49 8.90
CA TRP A 36 -9.03 2.54 9.49
C TRP A 36 -9.32 2.41 10.98
N THR A 37 -9.37 1.17 11.44
CA THR A 37 -9.49 0.88 12.87
C THR A 37 -8.10 0.74 13.46
N LEU A 38 -7.78 1.61 14.41
CA LEU A 38 -6.56 1.54 15.19
C LEU A 38 -6.83 0.73 16.45
N LYS A 39 -6.06 -0.34 16.65
CA LYS A 39 -6.08 -1.12 17.88
C LYS A 39 -4.80 -0.86 18.67
N THR A 40 -4.93 -0.55 19.95
CA THR A 40 -3.80 -0.40 20.86
C THR A 40 -4.03 -1.24 22.10
N ASP A 41 -2.97 -1.88 22.59
CA ASP A 41 -2.99 -2.74 23.76
C ASP A 41 -1.95 -2.24 24.78
N ASN A 42 -2.38 -1.93 26.01
CA ASN A 42 -1.51 -1.44 27.08
C ASN A 42 -2.03 -1.88 28.46
N LEU A 43 -1.34 -1.53 29.55
CA LEU A 43 -1.72 -1.82 30.95
C LEU A 43 -3.21 -1.57 31.29
N PRO A 44 -3.86 -0.47 30.84
CA PRO A 44 -5.29 -0.26 31.10
C PRO A 44 -6.24 -1.15 30.27
N GLY A 45 -5.72 -1.98 29.37
CA GLY A 45 -6.49 -2.85 28.47
C GLY A 45 -6.41 -2.43 27.00
N THR A 46 -7.16 -3.14 26.17
CA THR A 46 -7.31 -2.88 24.73
C THR A 46 -8.16 -1.63 24.49
N LYS A 47 -7.68 -0.74 23.63
CA LYS A 47 -8.45 0.39 23.11
C LYS A 47 -8.55 0.32 21.59
N THR A 48 -9.68 0.77 21.08
CA THR A 48 -9.94 0.88 19.65
C THR A 48 -10.34 2.31 19.32
N ASP A 49 -9.70 2.87 18.30
CA ASP A 49 -10.05 4.16 17.72
C ASP A 49 -10.23 4.03 16.20
N THR A 50 -10.74 5.07 15.55
CA THR A 50 -10.97 5.09 14.10
C THR A 50 -10.35 6.33 13.49
N LEU A 51 -9.49 6.14 12.48
CA LEU A 51 -9.11 7.17 11.53
C LEU A 51 -10.06 7.13 10.34
N PHE A 52 -10.44 8.29 9.80
CA PHE A 52 -11.31 8.37 8.64
C PHE A 52 -10.96 9.58 7.78
N VAL A 53 -11.23 9.50 6.49
CA VAL A 53 -11.11 10.66 5.59
C VAL A 53 -12.29 11.60 5.82
N SER A 54 -12.02 12.81 6.31
CA SER A 54 -13.03 13.84 6.61
C SER A 54 -13.30 14.78 5.46
N GLY A 55 -12.36 14.89 4.51
CA GLY A 55 -12.53 15.74 3.34
C GLY A 55 -11.27 15.91 2.51
N ASP A 56 -11.28 16.96 1.70
CA ASP A 56 -10.24 17.34 0.75
C ASP A 56 -9.66 18.71 1.12
N THR A 57 -8.37 18.93 0.85
CA THR A 57 -7.72 20.24 0.95
C THR A 57 -6.63 20.38 -0.10
N THR A 58 -6.17 21.61 -0.32
CA THR A 58 -5.02 21.91 -1.19
C THR A 58 -3.99 22.67 -0.39
N ILE A 59 -2.77 22.15 -0.33
CA ILE A 59 -1.63 22.76 0.37
C ILE A 59 -0.49 22.87 -0.65
N ASN A 60 0.06 24.07 -0.83
CA ASN A 60 1.16 24.32 -1.78
C ASN A 60 0.89 23.79 -3.20
N SER A 61 -0.35 23.87 -3.66
CA SER A 61 -0.83 23.37 -4.97
C SER A 61 -0.91 21.84 -5.10
N THR A 62 -0.67 21.08 -4.03
CA THR A 62 -0.91 19.64 -3.98
C THR A 62 -2.23 19.35 -3.27
N ASN A 63 -3.03 18.44 -3.84
CA ASN A 63 -4.30 18.01 -3.26
C ASN A 63 -4.06 16.92 -2.21
N TYR A 64 -4.61 17.08 -1.02
CA TYR A 64 -4.52 16.13 0.08
C TYR A 64 -5.91 15.74 0.56
N LYS A 65 -6.05 14.50 1.02
CA LYS A 65 -7.14 14.08 1.91
C LYS A 65 -6.83 14.53 3.32
N ILE A 66 -7.85 15.05 4.00
CA ILE A 66 -7.81 15.30 5.45
C ILE A 66 -8.22 14.00 6.12
N VAL A 67 -7.36 13.47 6.99
CA VAL A 67 -7.61 12.27 7.79
C VAL A 67 -7.65 12.65 9.26
N GLU A 68 -8.71 12.25 9.95
CA GLU A 68 -9.02 12.62 11.32
C GLU A 68 -9.28 11.41 12.19
N LEU A 69 -9.04 11.55 13.49
CA LEU A 69 -9.45 10.57 14.49
C LEU A 69 -10.90 10.88 14.94
N LYS A 70 -11.81 9.91 14.83
CA LYS A 70 -13.26 10.10 15.01
C LYS A 70 -13.72 10.77 16.32
N ASN A 71 -12.90 10.71 17.38
CA ASN A 71 -13.19 11.29 18.68
C ASN A 71 -12.14 12.32 19.14
N SER A 72 -11.41 12.94 18.21
CA SER A 72 -10.39 13.93 18.53
C SER A 72 -10.27 15.01 17.46
N ASP A 73 -10.53 16.26 17.86
CA ASP A 73 -10.38 17.44 16.98
C ASP A 73 -8.91 17.87 16.80
N LEU A 74 -7.97 17.22 17.49
CA LEU A 74 -6.58 17.66 17.56
C LEU A 74 -5.65 16.97 16.56
N ASN A 75 -6.10 15.89 15.93
CA ASN A 75 -5.26 15.04 15.09
C ASN A 75 -5.76 15.03 13.66
N GLN A 76 -5.32 16.04 12.89
CA GLN A 76 -5.53 16.11 11.44
C GLN A 76 -4.23 15.74 10.72
N TYR A 77 -4.34 14.80 9.78
CA TYR A 77 -3.26 14.39 8.89
C TYR A 77 -3.64 14.73 7.45
N PHE A 78 -2.66 15.11 6.65
CA PHE A 78 -2.86 15.48 5.25
C PHE A 78 -2.14 14.46 4.38
N LEU A 79 -2.90 13.59 3.71
CA LEU A 79 -2.35 12.50 2.93
C LEU A 79 -2.61 12.69 1.43
N ASN A 80 -1.60 12.44 0.60
CA ASN A 80 -1.71 12.43 -0.85
C ASN A 80 -1.31 11.05 -1.36
N GLU A 81 -2.09 10.49 -2.29
CA GLU A 81 -1.78 9.23 -2.95
C GLU A 81 -1.49 9.45 -4.42
N ASP A 82 -0.35 8.93 -4.87
CA ASP A 82 -0.05 8.73 -6.27
C ASP A 82 -0.51 7.32 -6.66
N THR A 83 -1.65 7.23 -7.36
CA THR A 83 -2.23 5.97 -7.82
C THR A 83 -1.46 5.31 -8.96
N SER A 84 -0.50 6.01 -9.57
CA SER A 84 0.37 5.42 -10.59
C SER A 84 1.51 4.60 -9.99
N THR A 85 1.98 4.98 -8.80
CA THR A 85 3.06 4.29 -8.08
C THR A 85 2.59 3.55 -6.83
N GLY A 86 1.37 3.80 -6.36
CA GLY A 86 0.86 3.34 -5.07
C GLY A 86 1.62 3.92 -3.88
N LYS A 87 2.13 5.16 -4.03
CA LYS A 87 2.83 5.88 -2.98
C LYS A 87 1.84 6.77 -2.24
N ILE A 88 1.91 6.78 -0.90
CA ILE A 88 1.18 7.71 -0.05
C ILE A 88 2.16 8.58 0.69
N GLU A 89 1.99 9.89 0.56
CA GLU A 89 2.77 10.91 1.23
C GLU A 89 1.95 11.62 2.30
N TYR A 90 2.61 12.02 3.37
CA TYR A 90 2.05 12.79 4.47
C TYR A 90 2.71 14.16 4.54
N PHE A 91 1.90 15.22 4.58
CA PHE A 91 2.36 16.58 4.86
C PHE A 91 2.29 16.89 6.36
N SER A 92 3.44 17.22 6.94
CA SER A 92 3.55 17.61 8.34
C SER A 92 3.34 19.11 8.51
N THR A 93 2.34 19.51 9.29
CA THR A 93 2.10 20.92 9.62
C THR A 93 3.09 21.49 10.63
N SER A 94 3.82 20.65 11.38
CA SER A 94 4.78 21.12 12.38
C SER A 94 6.08 21.64 11.78
N ASP A 95 6.52 21.07 10.67
CA ASP A 95 7.78 21.44 10.02
C ASP A 95 7.67 21.65 8.50
N THR A 96 6.45 21.57 7.95
CA THR A 96 6.12 21.76 6.52
C THR A 96 6.77 20.74 5.57
N SER A 97 7.38 19.68 6.09
CA SER A 97 7.98 18.65 5.26
C SER A 97 6.96 17.61 4.79
N VAL A 98 7.23 17.05 3.61
CA VAL A 98 6.49 15.91 3.05
C VAL A 98 7.31 14.65 3.29
N ARG A 99 6.67 13.61 3.81
CA ARG A 99 7.29 12.31 4.10
C ARG A 99 6.51 11.21 3.42
N THR A 100 7.17 10.17 2.95
CA THR A 100 6.48 8.97 2.45
C THR A 100 5.99 8.14 3.62
N SER A 101 4.70 7.83 3.66
CA SER A 101 4.08 6.96 4.66
C SER A 101 3.89 5.53 4.16
N ILE A 102 3.54 5.37 2.89
CA ILE A 102 3.40 4.06 2.24
C ILE A 102 4.07 4.13 0.86
N ASP A 103 4.79 3.09 0.49
CA ASP A 103 5.39 2.96 -0.84
C ASP A 103 5.16 1.54 -1.37
N LEU A 104 4.16 1.37 -2.24
CA LEU A 104 3.85 0.09 -2.85
C LEU A 104 4.75 -0.25 -4.04
N SER A 105 5.75 0.59 -4.37
CA SER A 105 6.75 0.26 -5.40
C SER A 105 7.91 -0.60 -4.87
N LEU A 106 8.05 -0.71 -3.54
CA LEU A 106 9.15 -1.44 -2.91
C LEU A 106 9.17 -2.93 -3.30
N THR A 107 10.39 -3.46 -3.32
CA THR A 107 10.73 -4.85 -3.63
C THR A 107 11.53 -5.47 -2.49
N VAL A 108 11.70 -6.80 -2.52
CA VAL A 108 12.40 -7.54 -1.45
C VAL A 108 13.83 -7.02 -1.30
N GLY A 109 14.21 -6.67 -0.06
CA GLY A 109 15.51 -6.11 0.29
C GLY A 109 15.56 -4.58 0.29
N ASP A 110 14.57 -3.89 -0.26
CA ASP A 110 14.45 -2.43 -0.14
C ASP A 110 14.16 -2.03 1.31
N THR A 111 14.45 -0.77 1.63
CA THR A 111 14.23 -0.21 2.97
C THR A 111 13.17 0.87 2.97
N HIS A 112 12.48 1.01 4.10
CA HIS A 112 11.53 2.08 4.35
C HIS A 112 11.80 2.70 5.72
N GLN A 113 11.81 4.03 5.78
CA GLN A 113 12.01 4.77 7.03
C GLN A 113 10.65 5.19 7.60
N PHE A 114 10.35 4.72 8.81
CA PHE A 114 9.24 5.18 9.61
C PHE A 114 9.71 6.26 10.57
N SER A 115 9.10 7.44 10.50
CA SER A 115 9.42 8.58 11.36
C SER A 115 8.25 8.92 12.27
N SER A 116 8.49 8.97 13.57
CA SER A 116 7.52 9.45 14.55
C SER A 116 8.10 10.58 15.40
N PRO A 117 7.40 11.72 15.54
CA PRO A 117 7.84 12.79 16.43
C PRO A 117 8.06 12.35 17.88
N ASN A 118 7.31 11.32 18.33
CA ASN A 118 7.30 10.88 19.73
C ASN A 118 8.16 9.62 19.97
N TYR A 119 8.45 8.85 18.93
CA TYR A 119 9.12 7.54 19.06
C TYR A 119 10.44 7.44 18.28
N GLY A 120 10.80 8.48 17.52
CA GLY A 120 12.02 8.52 16.71
C GLY A 120 11.86 7.85 15.35
N ASP A 121 12.99 7.67 14.68
CA ASP A 121 13.06 7.06 13.35
C ASP A 121 13.43 5.58 13.46
N THR A 122 12.80 4.75 12.62
CA THR A 122 13.10 3.31 12.48
C THR A 122 13.20 2.97 11.01
N ILE A 123 14.17 2.12 10.65
CA ILE A 123 14.32 1.61 9.29
C ILE A 123 13.88 0.15 9.28
N ALA A 124 12.92 -0.16 8.41
CA ALA A 124 12.47 -1.52 8.14
C ALA A 124 12.98 -1.99 6.78
N ILE A 125 13.17 -3.30 6.64
CA ILE A 125 13.58 -3.95 5.38
C ILE A 125 12.42 -4.79 4.87
N VAL A 126 12.10 -4.70 3.58
CA VAL A 126 11.10 -5.55 2.96
C VAL A 126 11.59 -6.99 2.93
N ASP A 127 10.88 -7.88 3.64
CA ASP A 127 11.21 -9.30 3.72
C ASP A 127 10.51 -10.13 2.63
N SER A 128 9.35 -9.68 2.17
CA SER A 128 8.57 -10.38 1.16
C SER A 128 7.58 -9.45 0.47
N VAL A 129 7.37 -9.73 -0.81
CA VAL A 129 6.34 -9.10 -1.64
C VAL A 129 5.53 -10.22 -2.25
N TYR A 130 4.22 -10.20 -2.05
CA TYR A 130 3.33 -11.27 -2.50
C TYR A 130 1.95 -10.73 -2.83
N THR A 131 1.13 -11.56 -3.48
CA THR A 131 -0.27 -11.24 -3.76
C THR A 131 -1.17 -12.16 -2.95
N PHE A 132 -2.11 -11.57 -2.21
CA PHE A 132 -3.12 -12.31 -1.44
C PHE A 132 -4.47 -11.61 -1.60
N ASN A 133 -5.55 -12.37 -1.79
CA ASN A 133 -6.89 -11.83 -2.08
C ASN A 133 -6.91 -10.74 -3.17
N ASN A 134 -6.11 -10.94 -4.22
CA ASN A 134 -5.94 -9.99 -5.33
C ASN A 134 -5.46 -8.60 -4.87
N ARG A 135 -4.57 -8.53 -3.88
CA ARG A 135 -3.91 -7.28 -3.48
C ARG A 135 -2.42 -7.52 -3.37
N LYS A 136 -1.60 -6.52 -3.70
CA LYS A 136 -0.18 -6.55 -3.37
C LYS A 136 0.00 -6.35 -1.87
N HIS A 137 0.83 -7.21 -1.28
CA HIS A 137 1.31 -7.11 0.09
C HIS A 137 2.83 -6.89 0.07
N ILE A 138 3.31 -5.95 0.87
CA ILE A 138 4.72 -5.69 1.12
C ILE A 138 4.94 -5.87 2.61
N ARG A 139 5.55 -6.97 3.01
CA ARG A 139 5.82 -7.29 4.41
C ARG A 139 7.24 -6.90 4.78
N PHE A 140 7.38 -6.34 5.97
CA PHE A 140 8.65 -5.90 6.52
C PHE A 140 9.20 -6.90 7.54
N ASN A 141 10.51 -6.83 7.78
CA ASN A 141 11.24 -7.70 8.69
C ASN A 141 11.07 -7.35 10.18
N PHE A 142 10.07 -6.54 10.55
CA PHE A 142 9.84 -6.13 11.93
C PHE A 142 8.44 -6.54 12.41
N GLU A 143 8.36 -6.90 13.69
CA GLU A 143 7.13 -7.29 14.36
C GLU A 143 6.48 -6.07 15.01
N LEU A 144 5.16 -5.97 14.89
CA LEU A 144 4.37 -4.95 15.55
C LEU A 144 4.27 -5.26 17.05
N TYR A 145 4.75 -4.33 17.88
CA TYR A 145 4.58 -4.42 19.33
C TYR A 145 3.09 -4.52 19.67
N TYR A 146 2.74 -5.49 20.50
CA TYR A 146 1.37 -5.76 20.98
C TYR A 146 0.36 -6.28 19.92
N ALA A 147 0.79 -6.58 18.69
CA ALA A 147 -0.07 -7.16 17.65
C ALA A 147 0.02 -8.71 17.56
N GLY A 148 0.83 -9.35 18.41
CA GLY A 148 0.92 -10.81 18.49
C GLY A 148 1.55 -11.45 17.26
N ASN A 149 2.88 -11.51 17.17
CA ASN A 149 3.66 -12.09 16.07
C ASN A 149 3.29 -11.60 14.65
N GLU A 150 2.48 -10.55 14.53
CA GLU A 150 2.18 -9.91 13.26
C GLU A 150 3.33 -9.00 12.86
N LYS A 151 3.72 -9.10 11.58
CA LYS A 151 4.70 -8.20 10.97
C LYS A 151 3.97 -7.03 10.34
N LEU A 152 4.65 -5.89 10.26
CA LEU A 152 4.10 -4.78 9.47
C LEU A 152 4.02 -5.18 8.01
N GLU A 153 2.89 -4.84 7.39
CA GLU A 153 2.64 -4.94 5.97
C GLU A 153 2.05 -3.64 5.42
N PHE A 154 2.42 -3.31 4.18
CA PHE A 154 1.60 -2.45 3.33
C PHE A 154 0.73 -3.31 2.44
N ILE A 155 -0.55 -2.99 2.36
CA ILE A 155 -1.57 -3.74 1.65
C ILE A 155 -2.27 -2.80 0.68
N GLU A 156 -2.19 -3.12 -0.61
CA GLU A 156 -2.81 -2.35 -1.69
C GLU A 156 -4.33 -2.13 -1.47
N GLY A 157 -4.78 -0.89 -1.63
CA GLY A 157 -6.16 -0.48 -1.43
C GLY A 157 -6.64 -0.51 0.03
N ILE A 158 -5.78 -0.87 0.98
CA ILE A 158 -6.09 -0.92 2.41
C ILE A 158 -5.20 0.02 3.20
N GLY A 159 -3.88 0.03 3.02
CA GLY A 159 -2.96 0.85 3.81
C GLY A 159 -1.94 0.00 4.55
N SER A 160 -1.70 0.26 5.84
CA SER A 160 -0.86 -0.59 6.70
C SER A 160 -1.69 -1.34 7.74
N ASN A 161 -1.20 -2.48 8.24
CA ASN A 161 -1.78 -3.18 9.39
C ASN A 161 -1.28 -2.64 10.74
#